data_AF-A0A1F5B5Y4-F1
#
_entry.id   AF-A0A1F5B5Y4-F1
#
_cell.length_a   1.000
_cell.length_b   1.000
_cell.length_c   1.000
_cell.angle_alpha   90.00
_cell.angle_beta   90.00
_cell.angle_gamma   90.00
#
_symmetry.space_group_name_H-M   'P 1'
#
loop_
_entity.id
_entity.type
_entity.pdbx_description
1 polymer ?
#
loop_
_entity_poly.entity_id
_entity_poly.type
_entity_poly.pdbx_seq_one_letter_code
_entity_poly.pdbx_strand_id
1 'polypeptide(L)'
;IAATLASCGTPALFIHPAEAGHGDLGMILANDVILAISYSGETKEIIDLLEFIKRIGVKLIAITGNSKSRIATFSDIVLDAKVEREAGPKDMVPTASSTAALALGDALAIALMKKKGFSEEDFALFHPKGHLARKLTRVGMLMHRGGEIPRVLAATPMLQVIEEMTAKKLGVTCVVAEDDTLFGVITDGDLRRMLRKHKKSIFEKSARECMTANPVTVDRKRLATEALNLMEERKITSLVVTGRSKKVEGIIHLHDLWRTEMF
;
A
#
# COMPACT_ATOMS: atom_id res chain seq x y z
N ILE A 1 15.22 -11.29 -8.78
CA ILE A 1 14.34 -12.33 -9.38
C ILE A 1 13.34 -12.91 -8.36
N ALA A 2 13.69 -13.84 -7.46
CA ALA A 2 12.70 -14.43 -6.53
C ALA A 2 12.00 -13.36 -5.66
N ALA A 3 12.78 -12.45 -5.07
CA ALA A 3 12.23 -11.30 -4.33
C ALA A 3 11.35 -10.40 -5.21
N THR A 4 11.74 -10.15 -6.46
CA THR A 4 10.95 -9.37 -7.44
C THR A 4 9.61 -10.05 -7.73
N LEU A 5 9.61 -11.36 -7.99
CA LEU A 5 8.40 -12.14 -8.23
C LEU A 5 7.46 -12.10 -7.01
N ALA A 6 8.00 -12.31 -5.81
CA ALA A 6 7.24 -12.29 -4.57
C ALA A 6 6.62 -10.89 -4.31
N SER A 7 7.40 -9.83 -4.54
CA SER A 7 6.96 -8.43 -4.47
C SER A 7 5.81 -8.14 -5.46
N CYS A 8 5.83 -8.77 -6.64
CA CYS A 8 4.79 -8.64 -7.66
C CYS A 8 3.69 -9.72 -7.56
N GLY A 9 3.43 -10.29 -6.38
CA GLY A 9 2.31 -11.22 -6.15
C GLY A 9 2.48 -12.60 -6.77
N THR A 10 3.72 -13.03 -7.04
CA THR A 10 4.05 -14.39 -7.48
C THR A 10 4.94 -15.05 -6.44
N PRO A 11 4.41 -16.00 -5.64
CA PRO A 11 5.23 -16.73 -4.68
C PRO A 11 6.46 -17.34 -5.36
N ALA A 12 7.63 -17.04 -4.82
CA ALA A 12 8.90 -17.51 -5.35
C ALA A 12 9.91 -17.63 -4.22
N LEU A 13 10.70 -18.70 -4.26
CA LEU A 13 11.72 -19.03 -3.28
C LEU A 13 13.04 -19.27 -4.01
N PHE A 14 14.13 -18.82 -3.42
CA PHE A 14 15.46 -19.19 -3.88
C PHE A 14 15.87 -20.49 -3.19
N ILE A 15 16.32 -21.46 -3.98
CA ILE A 15 16.90 -22.72 -3.49
C ILE A 15 18.33 -22.77 -4.00
N HIS A 16 19.28 -23.02 -3.09
CA HIS A 16 20.67 -23.18 -3.46
C HIS A 16 20.90 -24.61 -4.02
N PRO A 17 21.43 -24.79 -5.24
CA PRO A 17 21.55 -26.12 -5.85
C PRO A 17 22.33 -27.14 -5.02
N ALA A 18 23.37 -26.71 -4.30
CA ALA A 18 24.14 -27.59 -3.43
C ALA A 18 23.34 -28.09 -2.21
N GLU A 19 22.39 -27.31 -1.70
CA GLU A 19 21.56 -27.67 -0.53
C GLU A 19 20.30 -28.44 -0.95
N ALA A 20 19.82 -28.22 -2.18
CA ALA A 20 18.70 -28.97 -2.78
C ALA A 20 18.89 -30.48 -2.62
N GLY A 21 20.04 -31.00 -3.03
CA GLY A 21 20.37 -32.42 -2.92
C GLY A 21 20.40 -32.97 -1.49
N HIS A 22 20.42 -32.10 -0.48
CA HIS A 22 20.52 -32.44 0.94
C HIS A 22 19.23 -32.18 1.74
N GLY A 23 18.10 -31.94 1.06
CA GLY A 23 16.77 -31.90 1.69
C GLY A 23 15.86 -30.79 1.18
N ASP A 24 16.42 -29.70 0.65
CA ASP A 24 15.60 -28.56 0.20
C ASP A 24 14.73 -28.88 -1.03
N LEU A 25 14.97 -30.01 -1.71
CA LEU A 25 14.05 -30.53 -2.73
C LEU A 25 12.63 -30.77 -2.21
N GLY A 26 12.45 -30.98 -0.90
CA GLY A 26 11.12 -31.08 -0.27
C GLY A 26 10.31 -29.79 -0.30
N MET A 27 10.93 -28.65 -0.64
CA MET A 27 10.25 -27.36 -0.81
C MET A 27 9.50 -27.24 -2.15
N ILE A 28 9.76 -28.15 -3.10
CA ILE A 28 9.20 -28.11 -4.46
C ILE A 28 7.89 -28.91 -4.48
N LEU A 29 6.79 -28.26 -4.85
CA LEU A 29 5.46 -28.86 -4.99
C LEU A 29 5.13 -29.17 -6.45
N ALA A 30 4.21 -30.10 -6.68
CA ALA A 30 3.87 -30.59 -8.03
C ALA A 30 3.36 -29.51 -9.00
N ASN A 31 2.81 -28.40 -8.49
CA ASN A 31 2.30 -27.29 -9.31
C ASN A 31 3.31 -26.14 -9.46
N ASP A 32 4.53 -26.32 -8.95
CA ASP A 32 5.58 -25.31 -9.06
C ASP A 32 6.23 -25.32 -10.44
N VAL A 33 6.94 -24.23 -10.73
CA VAL A 33 7.80 -24.08 -11.90
C VAL A 33 9.20 -23.79 -11.39
N ILE A 34 10.19 -24.52 -11.89
CA ILE A 34 11.59 -24.28 -11.58
C ILE A 34 12.18 -23.33 -12.61
N LEU A 35 12.81 -22.27 -12.12
CA LEU A 35 13.64 -21.37 -12.92
C LEU A 35 15.11 -21.64 -12.61
N ALA A 36 15.78 -22.42 -13.44
CA ALA A 36 17.20 -22.70 -13.33
C ALA A 36 18.03 -21.60 -13.99
N ILE A 37 19.10 -21.16 -13.32
CA ILE A 37 19.99 -20.11 -13.83
C ILE A 37 21.41 -20.67 -13.86
N SER A 38 21.97 -20.81 -15.06
CA SER A 38 23.37 -21.23 -15.26
C SER A 38 23.86 -20.72 -16.61
N TYR A 39 24.87 -19.85 -16.61
CA TYR A 39 25.35 -19.25 -17.85
C TYR A 39 25.92 -20.29 -18.83
N SER A 40 26.79 -21.20 -18.34
CA SER A 40 27.32 -22.30 -19.17
C SER A 40 26.27 -23.38 -19.45
N GLY A 41 25.30 -23.53 -18.53
CA GLY A 41 24.33 -24.62 -18.55
C GLY A 41 24.92 -25.99 -18.19
N GLU A 42 26.15 -26.00 -17.65
CA GLU A 42 26.91 -27.21 -17.32
C GLU A 42 27.30 -27.30 -15.83
N THR A 43 26.70 -26.47 -14.97
CA THR A 43 26.95 -26.49 -13.52
C THR A 43 26.52 -27.82 -12.92
N LYS A 44 27.46 -28.56 -12.33
CA LYS A 44 27.27 -29.93 -11.85
C LYS A 44 26.13 -30.04 -10.83
N GLU A 45 26.10 -29.15 -9.85
CA GLU A 45 25.11 -29.14 -8.78
C GLU A 45 23.67 -28.96 -9.32
N ILE A 46 23.50 -28.35 -10.49
CA ILE A 46 22.19 -28.24 -11.15
C ILE A 46 21.92 -29.46 -12.02
N ILE A 47 22.94 -29.96 -12.74
CA ILE A 47 22.82 -31.17 -13.58
C ILE A 47 22.38 -32.37 -12.74
N ASP A 48 22.98 -32.56 -11.58
CA ASP A 48 22.71 -33.69 -10.68
C ASP A 48 21.24 -33.71 -10.20
N LEU A 49 20.53 -32.57 -10.28
CA LEU A 49 19.12 -32.45 -9.90
C LEU A 49 18.16 -32.68 -11.08
N LEU A 50 18.62 -32.67 -12.33
CA LEU A 50 17.75 -32.68 -13.52
C LEU A 50 16.86 -33.92 -13.60
N GLU A 51 17.41 -35.10 -13.28
CA GLU A 51 16.62 -36.34 -13.27
C GLU A 51 15.52 -36.31 -12.21
N PHE A 52 15.82 -35.75 -11.03
CA PHE A 52 14.86 -35.63 -9.94
C PHE A 52 13.73 -34.64 -10.32
N ILE A 53 14.09 -33.48 -10.87
CA ILE A 53 13.13 -32.48 -11.37
C ILE A 53 12.16 -33.12 -12.38
N LYS A 54 12.71 -33.90 -13.33
CA LYS A 54 11.91 -34.60 -14.34
C LYS A 54 10.98 -35.66 -13.72
N ARG A 55 11.39 -36.34 -12.64
CA ARG A 55 10.55 -37.31 -11.91
C ARG A 55 9.42 -36.66 -11.13
N ILE A 56 9.63 -35.48 -10.54
CA ILE A 56 8.54 -34.72 -9.90
C ILE A 56 7.52 -34.27 -10.96
N GLY A 57 7.99 -33.97 -12.18
CA GLY A 57 7.13 -33.55 -13.28
C GLY A 57 6.79 -32.05 -13.27
N VAL A 58 7.51 -31.26 -12.46
CA VAL A 58 7.43 -29.80 -12.51
C VAL A 58 8.04 -29.26 -13.80
N LYS A 59 7.53 -28.12 -14.27
CA LYS A 59 8.06 -27.46 -15.46
C LYS A 59 9.40 -26.81 -15.17
N LEU A 60 10.36 -26.99 -16.09
CA LEU A 60 11.69 -26.43 -15.98
C LEU A 60 11.89 -25.34 -17.04
N ILE A 61 12.20 -24.13 -16.58
CA ILE A 61 12.63 -23.00 -17.39
C ILE A 61 14.11 -22.76 -17.10
N ALA A 62 14.94 -22.64 -18.14
CA ALA A 62 16.36 -22.29 -17.99
C ALA A 62 16.66 -20.88 -18.48
N ILE A 63 17.38 -20.10 -17.68
CA ILE A 63 18.10 -18.90 -18.11
C ILE A 63 19.57 -19.29 -18.29
N THR A 64 20.05 -19.28 -19.53
CA THR A 64 21.41 -19.73 -19.87
C THR A 64 21.97 -19.00 -21.07
N GLY A 65 23.30 -18.83 -21.13
CA GLY A 65 23.98 -18.28 -22.31
C GLY A 65 24.30 -19.31 -23.38
N ASN A 66 24.04 -20.60 -23.10
CA ASN A 66 24.25 -21.69 -24.03
C ASN A 66 22.95 -22.50 -24.20
N SER A 67 22.18 -22.17 -25.24
CA SER A 67 20.93 -22.85 -25.60
C SER A 67 21.08 -24.31 -26.01
N LYS A 68 22.31 -24.82 -26.15
CA LYS A 68 22.62 -26.22 -26.45
C LYS A 68 23.19 -27.00 -25.26
N SER A 69 23.25 -26.37 -24.09
CA SER A 69 23.77 -26.99 -22.86
C SER A 69 22.87 -28.13 -22.34
N ARG A 70 23.39 -28.94 -21.42
CA ARG A 70 22.62 -30.01 -20.76
C ARG A 70 21.38 -29.46 -20.07
N ILE A 71 21.51 -28.39 -19.28
CA ILE A 71 20.35 -27.75 -18.64
C ILE A 71 19.33 -27.29 -19.69
N ALA A 72 19.77 -26.66 -20.79
CA ALA A 72 18.86 -26.21 -21.85
C ALA A 72 18.09 -27.37 -22.49
N THR A 73 18.77 -28.48 -22.82
CA THR A 73 18.14 -29.66 -23.44
C THR A 73 17.16 -30.40 -22.53
N PHE A 74 17.34 -30.31 -21.21
CA PHE A 74 16.40 -30.86 -20.22
C PHE A 74 15.22 -29.93 -19.90
N SER A 75 15.30 -28.66 -20.27
CA SER A 75 14.29 -27.64 -19.92
C SER A 75 13.12 -27.65 -20.89
N ASP A 76 11.91 -27.39 -20.40
CA ASP A 76 10.72 -27.18 -21.23
C ASP A 76 10.81 -25.86 -22.02
N ILE A 77 11.41 -24.83 -21.42
CA ILE A 77 11.58 -23.49 -22.02
C ILE A 77 13.00 -23.00 -21.74
N VAL A 78 13.63 -22.40 -22.75
CA VAL A 78 14.95 -21.77 -22.63
C VAL A 78 14.83 -20.27 -22.90
N LEU A 79 15.29 -19.48 -21.94
CA LEU A 79 15.48 -18.04 -22.05
C LEU A 79 16.98 -17.80 -22.30
N ASP A 80 17.31 -17.40 -23.52
CA ASP A 80 18.70 -17.16 -23.92
C ASP A 80 19.22 -15.86 -23.30
N ALA A 81 20.24 -16.00 -22.46
CA ALA A 81 20.95 -14.92 -21.77
C ALA A 81 22.37 -14.73 -22.31
N LYS A 82 22.65 -15.17 -23.55
CA LYS A 82 23.95 -15.04 -24.18
C LYS A 82 24.36 -13.58 -24.25
N VAL A 83 25.59 -13.30 -23.84
CA VAL A 83 26.24 -12.00 -23.96
C VAL A 83 27.43 -12.11 -24.92
N GLU A 84 27.77 -11.00 -25.58
CA GLU A 84 28.89 -10.97 -26.51
C GLU A 84 30.25 -11.09 -25.80
N ARG A 85 30.37 -10.47 -24.62
CA ARG A 85 31.58 -10.47 -23.78
C ARG A 85 31.23 -10.16 -22.32
N GLU A 86 32.11 -10.53 -21.41
CA GLU A 86 32.08 -10.07 -20.02
C GLU A 86 32.98 -8.84 -19.84
N ALA A 87 32.76 -8.08 -18.78
CA ALA A 87 33.65 -7.01 -18.35
C ALA A 87 34.84 -7.60 -17.57
N GLY A 88 35.95 -7.85 -18.25
CA GLY A 88 37.21 -8.24 -17.60
C GLY A 88 38.15 -9.05 -18.50
N PRO A 89 39.35 -9.41 -18.00
CA PRO A 89 40.28 -10.26 -18.73
C PRO A 89 39.70 -11.67 -18.95
N LYS A 90 39.79 -12.17 -20.19
CA LYS A 90 39.43 -13.55 -20.58
C LYS A 90 37.98 -13.95 -20.28
N ASP A 91 37.06 -13.00 -20.17
CA ASP A 91 35.63 -13.25 -19.94
C ASP A 91 35.30 -14.15 -18.73
N MET A 92 36.16 -14.18 -17.70
CA MET A 92 36.04 -15.16 -16.60
C MET A 92 35.03 -14.77 -15.51
N VAL A 93 34.76 -13.46 -15.35
CA VAL A 93 33.94 -12.96 -14.24
C VAL A 93 32.54 -12.63 -14.78
N PRO A 94 31.49 -13.28 -14.27
CA PRO A 94 30.11 -13.00 -14.68
C PRO A 94 29.73 -11.56 -14.31
N THR A 95 29.58 -10.72 -15.33
CA THR A 95 29.24 -9.30 -15.17
C THR A 95 28.10 -8.92 -16.10
N ALA A 96 28.30 -9.08 -17.41
CA ALA A 96 27.26 -8.89 -18.40
C ALA A 96 26.24 -10.03 -18.34
N SER A 97 26.70 -11.30 -18.22
CA SER A 97 25.78 -12.45 -18.14
C SER A 97 24.90 -12.45 -16.89
N SER A 98 25.47 -12.10 -15.73
CA SER A 98 24.73 -12.01 -14.48
C SER A 98 23.69 -10.88 -14.54
N THR A 99 24.04 -9.74 -15.15
CA THR A 99 23.10 -8.63 -15.39
C THR A 99 22.01 -9.01 -16.39
N ALA A 100 22.35 -9.71 -17.48
CA ALA A 100 21.40 -10.18 -18.47
C ALA A 100 20.40 -11.17 -17.87
N ALA A 101 20.86 -12.12 -17.05
CA ALA A 101 20.01 -13.05 -16.33
C ALA A 101 19.07 -12.33 -15.35
N LEU A 102 19.56 -11.33 -14.62
CA LEU A 102 18.72 -10.51 -13.74
C LEU A 102 17.65 -9.75 -14.53
N ALA A 103 18.03 -9.10 -15.64
CA ALA A 103 17.11 -8.35 -16.49
C ALA A 103 16.02 -9.25 -17.10
N LEU A 104 16.36 -10.45 -17.56
CA LEU A 104 15.39 -11.45 -18.03
C LEU A 104 14.44 -11.88 -16.92
N GLY A 105 14.95 -12.11 -15.70
CA GLY A 105 14.12 -12.44 -14.55
C GLY A 105 13.16 -11.32 -14.15
N ASP A 106 13.60 -10.07 -14.20
CA ASP A 106 12.74 -8.91 -13.95
C ASP A 106 11.71 -8.72 -15.08
N ALA A 107 12.10 -8.92 -16.34
CA ALA A 107 11.18 -8.92 -17.47
C ALA A 107 10.07 -9.98 -17.32
N LEU A 108 10.43 -11.19 -16.85
CA LEU A 108 9.48 -12.25 -16.54
C LEU A 108 8.52 -11.84 -15.41
N ALA A 109 9.03 -11.23 -14.34
CA ALA A 109 8.20 -10.73 -13.24
C ALA A 109 7.19 -9.67 -13.73
N ILE A 110 7.62 -8.71 -14.55
CA ILE A 110 6.75 -7.69 -15.13
C ILE A 110 5.72 -8.30 -16.09
N ALA A 111 6.11 -9.28 -16.91
CA ALA A 111 5.19 -9.97 -17.81
C ALA A 111 4.10 -10.72 -17.02
N LEU A 112 4.48 -11.40 -15.93
CA LEU A 112 3.53 -12.08 -15.04
C LEU A 112 2.62 -11.09 -14.31
N MET A 113 3.18 -9.98 -13.80
CA MET A 113 2.43 -8.90 -13.17
C MET A 113 1.32 -8.38 -14.09
N LYS A 114 1.66 -8.08 -15.36
CA LYS A 114 0.70 -7.65 -16.38
C LYS A 114 -0.34 -8.73 -16.68
N LYS A 115 0.07 -9.99 -16.84
CA LYS A 115 -0.84 -11.10 -17.15
C LYS A 115 -1.83 -11.37 -16.02
N LYS A 116 -1.41 -11.19 -14.76
CA LYS A 116 -2.26 -11.34 -13.57
C LYS A 116 -3.17 -10.13 -13.32
N GLY A 117 -2.95 -9.01 -14.01
CA GLY A 117 -3.65 -7.76 -13.72
C GLY A 117 -3.30 -7.19 -12.34
N PHE A 118 -2.09 -7.47 -11.85
CA PHE A 118 -1.63 -7.05 -10.53
C PHE A 118 -1.60 -5.52 -10.44
N SER A 119 -2.37 -4.96 -9.52
CA SER A 119 -2.63 -3.51 -9.44
C SER A 119 -1.70 -2.79 -8.45
N GLU A 120 -1.79 -1.46 -8.41
CA GLU A 120 -1.08 -0.67 -7.40
C GLU A 120 -1.61 -0.95 -5.98
N GLU A 121 -2.92 -1.25 -5.85
CA GLU A 121 -3.51 -1.68 -4.59
C GLU A 121 -2.97 -3.04 -4.13
N ASP A 122 -2.79 -3.99 -5.05
CA ASP A 122 -2.15 -5.26 -4.72
C ASP A 122 -0.70 -5.02 -4.28
N PHE A 123 0.03 -4.15 -4.98
CA PHE A 123 1.40 -3.79 -4.59
C PHE A 123 1.43 -3.19 -3.17
N ALA A 124 0.49 -2.32 -2.83
CA ALA A 124 0.39 -1.75 -1.48
C ALA A 124 0.13 -2.82 -0.40
N LEU A 125 -0.70 -3.83 -0.70
CA LEU A 125 -0.98 -4.93 0.22
C LEU A 125 0.28 -5.76 0.54
N PHE A 126 1.10 -6.04 -0.46
CA PHE A 126 2.36 -6.78 -0.29
C PHE A 126 3.50 -5.92 0.28
N HIS A 127 3.32 -4.58 0.36
CA HIS A 127 4.32 -3.64 0.88
C HIS A 127 3.71 -2.69 1.92
N PRO A 128 3.17 -3.18 3.05
CA PRO A 128 2.41 -2.35 3.99
C PRO A 128 3.24 -1.23 4.64
N LYS A 129 4.57 -1.36 4.65
CA LYS A 129 5.50 -0.33 5.16
C LYS A 129 6.07 0.58 4.06
N GLY A 130 5.75 0.31 2.80
CA GLY A 130 6.27 1.03 1.65
C GLY A 130 5.60 2.38 1.44
N HIS A 131 6.34 3.32 0.85
CA HIS A 131 5.85 4.67 0.52
C HIS A 131 4.62 4.66 -0.41
N LEU A 132 4.52 3.67 -1.32
CA LEU A 132 3.36 3.53 -2.20
C LEU A 132 2.09 3.15 -1.41
N ALA A 133 2.18 2.22 -0.47
CA ALA A 133 1.06 1.86 0.39
C ALA A 133 0.55 3.04 1.21
N ARG A 134 1.48 3.88 1.73
CA ARG A 134 1.13 5.13 2.42
C ARG A 134 0.35 6.07 1.50
N LYS A 135 0.82 6.29 0.26
CA LYS A 135 0.13 7.14 -0.74
C LYS A 135 -1.27 6.66 -1.11
N LEU A 136 -1.52 5.35 -1.06
CA LEU A 136 -2.81 4.74 -1.39
C LEU A 136 -3.75 4.59 -0.17
N THR A 137 -3.34 5.06 1.01
CA THR A 137 -4.19 5.02 2.21
C THR A 137 -5.42 5.90 2.01
N ARG A 138 -6.61 5.35 2.26
CA ARG A 138 -7.89 6.08 2.13
C ARG A 138 -8.30 6.70 3.47
N VAL A 139 -9.00 7.84 3.42
CA VAL A 139 -9.51 8.56 4.60
C VAL A 139 -10.29 7.64 5.54
N GLY A 140 -11.11 6.74 4.99
CA GLY A 140 -11.90 5.81 5.78
C GLY A 140 -11.07 4.90 6.70
N MET A 141 -9.81 4.64 6.38
CA MET A 141 -8.93 3.81 7.22
C MET A 141 -8.35 4.58 8.41
N LEU A 142 -8.32 5.91 8.35
CA LEU A 142 -7.69 6.78 9.35
C LEU A 142 -8.68 7.62 10.15
N MET A 143 -9.91 7.79 9.67
CA MET A 143 -10.92 8.61 10.33
C MET A 143 -11.37 8.02 11.67
N HIS A 144 -11.67 8.89 12.63
CA HIS A 144 -12.38 8.59 13.88
C HIS A 144 -13.83 8.19 13.58
N ARG A 145 -14.36 7.21 14.32
CA ARG A 145 -15.68 6.62 14.03
C ARG A 145 -16.57 6.49 15.27
N GLY A 146 -17.88 6.39 15.03
CA GLY A 146 -18.86 6.11 16.08
C GLY A 146 -18.82 7.16 17.19
N GLY A 147 -18.54 6.70 18.42
CA GLY A 147 -18.46 7.54 19.61
C GLY A 147 -17.24 8.44 19.68
N GLU A 148 -16.25 8.29 18.80
CA GLU A 148 -15.08 9.19 18.72
C GLU A 148 -15.39 10.48 17.96
N ILE A 149 -16.46 10.49 17.17
CA ILE A 149 -16.87 11.65 16.36
C ILE A 149 -17.50 12.68 17.30
N PRO A 150 -16.91 13.89 17.46
CA PRO A 150 -17.53 14.97 18.20
C PRO A 150 -18.75 15.45 17.44
N ARG A 151 -19.93 15.29 18.04
CA ARG A 151 -21.18 15.74 17.44
C ARG A 151 -22.19 16.21 18.48
N VAL A 152 -22.98 17.20 18.10
CA VAL A 152 -24.08 17.76 18.90
C VAL A 152 -25.27 18.05 18.01
N LEU A 153 -26.47 18.09 18.60
CA LEU A 153 -27.67 18.49 17.88
C LEU A 153 -27.71 20.01 17.68
N ALA A 154 -28.43 20.45 16.65
CA ALA A 154 -28.57 21.87 16.33
C ALA A 154 -29.07 22.73 17.51
N ALA A 155 -29.93 22.18 18.36
CA ALA A 155 -30.51 22.87 19.51
C ALA A 155 -29.62 22.82 20.77
N THR A 156 -28.50 22.09 20.76
CA THR A 156 -27.64 21.91 21.95
C THR A 156 -27.10 23.26 22.44
N PRO A 157 -27.21 23.56 23.75
CA PRO A 157 -26.65 24.79 24.34
C PRO A 157 -25.13 24.82 24.25
N MET A 158 -24.55 26.01 24.03
CA MET A 158 -23.10 26.17 23.83
C MET A 158 -22.23 25.62 24.97
N LEU A 159 -22.73 25.56 26.21
CA LEU A 159 -21.97 24.94 27.31
C LEU A 159 -21.68 23.46 27.05
N GLN A 160 -22.70 22.70 26.61
CA GLN A 160 -22.57 21.29 26.27
C GLN A 160 -21.72 21.08 25.00
N VAL A 161 -21.76 22.03 24.06
CA VAL A 161 -20.88 22.03 22.88
C VAL A 161 -19.41 22.08 23.30
N ILE A 162 -19.06 22.94 24.26
CA ILE A 162 -17.68 23.08 24.77
C ILE A 162 -17.25 21.80 25.50
N GLU A 163 -18.14 21.18 26.28
CA GLU A 163 -17.88 19.91 26.95
C GLU A 163 -17.57 18.79 25.94
N GLU A 164 -18.39 18.67 24.88
CA GLU A 164 -18.17 17.68 23.82
C GLU A 164 -16.82 17.88 23.10
N MET A 165 -16.51 19.12 22.71
CA MET A 165 -15.23 19.44 22.07
C MET A 165 -14.04 19.11 22.98
N THR A 166 -14.16 19.41 24.28
CA THR A 166 -13.13 19.12 25.28
C THR A 166 -12.95 17.62 25.49
N ALA A 167 -14.05 16.85 25.50
CA ALA A 167 -14.03 15.40 25.68
C ALA A 167 -13.36 14.69 24.50
N LYS A 168 -13.63 15.11 23.26
CA LYS A 168 -13.08 14.47 22.06
C LYS A 168 -11.70 14.96 21.63
N LYS A 169 -11.27 16.14 22.11
CA LYS A 169 -9.90 16.69 21.89
C LYS A 169 -9.49 16.86 20.42
N LEU A 170 -10.46 17.07 19.53
CA LEU A 170 -10.20 17.34 18.10
C LEU A 170 -10.28 18.84 17.75
N GLY A 171 -10.62 19.70 18.72
CA GLY A 171 -10.77 21.15 18.51
C GLY A 171 -11.93 21.54 17.59
N VAL A 172 -12.84 20.59 17.30
CA VAL A 172 -14.01 20.75 16.45
C VAL A 172 -15.14 19.83 16.91
N THR A 173 -16.39 20.23 16.67
CA THR A 173 -17.56 19.36 16.78
C THR A 173 -18.52 19.57 15.62
N CYS A 174 -19.16 18.48 15.16
CA CYS A 174 -20.16 18.50 14.11
C CYS A 174 -21.52 18.90 14.68
N VAL A 175 -22.21 19.82 14.01
CA VAL A 175 -23.61 20.14 14.33
C VAL A 175 -24.49 19.38 13.35
N VAL A 176 -25.31 18.48 13.89
CA VAL A 176 -26.10 17.52 13.10
C VAL A 176 -27.60 17.63 13.37
N ALA A 177 -28.39 17.13 12.43
CA ALA A 177 -29.80 16.80 12.62
C ALA A 177 -29.96 15.50 13.42
N GLU A 178 -31.19 15.19 13.82
CA GLU A 178 -31.51 13.93 14.52
C GLU A 178 -31.19 12.68 13.69
N ASP A 179 -31.16 12.78 12.36
CA ASP A 179 -30.86 11.67 11.46
C ASP A 179 -29.37 11.59 11.05
N ASP A 180 -28.49 12.29 11.79
CA ASP A 180 -27.04 12.46 11.55
C ASP A 180 -26.66 13.28 10.30
N THR A 181 -27.62 13.96 9.66
CA THR A 181 -27.30 14.89 8.56
C THR A 181 -26.48 16.07 9.06
N LEU A 182 -25.37 16.36 8.39
CA LEU A 182 -24.47 17.46 8.75
C LEU A 182 -25.06 18.83 8.41
N PHE A 183 -25.22 19.69 9.41
CA PHE A 183 -25.58 21.10 9.22
C PHE A 183 -24.38 22.03 9.23
N GLY A 184 -23.41 21.77 10.10
CA GLY A 184 -22.29 22.68 10.33
C GLY A 184 -21.19 22.09 11.19
N VAL A 185 -20.18 22.89 11.47
CA VAL A 185 -19.16 22.60 12.48
C VAL A 185 -18.95 23.80 13.39
N ILE A 186 -18.46 23.54 14.60
CA ILE A 186 -17.94 24.57 15.51
C ILE A 186 -16.51 24.18 15.84
N THR A 187 -15.57 25.10 15.58
CA THR A 187 -14.14 24.92 15.88
C THR A 187 -13.69 25.78 17.07
N ASP A 188 -12.52 25.49 17.65
CA ASP A 188 -11.90 26.37 18.67
C ASP A 188 -11.73 27.81 18.16
N GLY A 189 -11.45 27.95 16.87
CA GLY A 189 -11.37 29.24 16.20
C GLY A 189 -12.71 29.98 16.19
N ASP A 190 -13.82 29.27 15.93
CA ASP A 190 -15.17 29.82 16.00
C ASP A 190 -15.54 30.22 17.42
N LEU A 191 -15.30 29.32 18.39
CA LEU A 191 -15.57 29.59 19.80
C LEU A 191 -14.86 30.86 20.28
N ARG A 192 -13.56 31.00 19.97
CA ARG A 192 -12.78 32.21 20.28
C ARG A 192 -13.35 33.47 19.62
N ARG A 193 -13.76 33.39 18.34
CA ARG A 193 -14.38 34.53 17.63
C ARG A 193 -15.72 34.93 18.25
N MET A 194 -16.54 33.93 18.59
CA MET A 194 -17.88 34.13 19.15
C MET A 194 -17.84 34.66 20.58
N LEU A 195 -16.91 34.17 21.41
CA LEU A 195 -16.69 34.70 22.78
C LEU A 195 -16.36 36.19 22.75
N ARG A 196 -15.55 36.64 21.78
CA ARG A 196 -15.23 38.08 21.64
C ARG A 196 -16.45 38.90 21.23
N LYS A 197 -17.30 38.36 20.34
CA LYS A 197 -18.48 39.06 19.79
C LYS A 197 -19.65 39.11 20.78
N HIS A 198 -19.94 37.99 21.44
CA HIS A 198 -21.13 37.82 22.28
C HIS A 198 -20.83 37.86 23.78
N LYS A 199 -19.56 37.79 24.19
CA LYS A 199 -19.15 37.78 25.61
C LYS A 199 -19.93 36.71 26.37
N LYS A 200 -20.57 37.06 27.49
CA LYS A 200 -21.32 36.12 28.34
C LYS A 200 -22.59 35.58 27.70
N SER A 201 -23.20 36.28 26.72
CA SER A 201 -24.45 35.79 26.12
C SER A 201 -24.25 34.63 25.14
N ILE A 202 -23.01 34.23 24.85
CA ILE A 202 -22.74 33.01 24.06
C ILE A 202 -23.29 31.76 24.74
N PHE A 203 -23.31 31.71 26.07
CA PHE A 203 -23.77 30.55 26.82
C PHE A 203 -25.28 30.33 26.72
N GLU A 204 -26.03 31.36 26.31
CA GLU A 204 -27.48 31.31 26.07
C GLU A 204 -27.81 30.90 24.62
N LYS A 205 -26.80 30.77 23.75
CA LYS A 205 -26.99 30.41 22.35
C LYS A 205 -26.98 28.90 22.14
N SER A 206 -27.64 28.50 21.06
CA SER A 206 -27.60 27.13 20.53
C SER A 206 -26.41 26.90 19.60
N ALA A 207 -26.07 25.63 19.38
CA ALA A 207 -25.07 25.21 18.41
C ALA A 207 -25.38 25.75 17.00
N ARG A 208 -26.66 25.72 16.59
CA ARG A 208 -27.10 26.21 15.27
C ARG A 208 -26.81 27.69 15.05
N GLU A 209 -26.90 28.52 16.08
CA GLU A 209 -26.62 29.95 15.98
C GLU A 209 -25.12 30.27 15.92
N CYS A 210 -24.28 29.34 16.36
CA CYS A 210 -22.84 29.52 16.48
C CYS A 210 -22.02 28.73 15.45
N MET A 211 -22.64 27.81 14.71
CA MET A 211 -21.96 26.96 13.75
C MET A 211 -21.54 27.71 12.49
N THR A 212 -20.44 27.26 11.90
CA THR A 212 -20.14 27.51 10.49
C THR A 212 -20.91 26.51 9.64
N ALA A 213 -21.88 27.00 8.86
CA ALA A 213 -22.68 26.18 7.95
C ALA A 213 -21.87 25.72 6.74
N ASN A 214 -22.27 24.60 6.14
CA ASN A 214 -21.63 24.01 4.94
C ASN A 214 -20.11 23.84 5.09
N PRO A 215 -19.65 23.04 6.07
CA PRO A 215 -18.24 22.80 6.30
C PRO A 215 -17.61 22.06 5.12
N VAL A 216 -16.28 22.11 5.02
CA VAL A 216 -15.53 21.30 4.05
C VAL A 216 -15.61 19.84 4.47
N THR A 217 -16.04 18.98 3.55
CA THR A 217 -16.19 17.55 3.77
C THR A 217 -15.37 16.72 2.79
N VAL A 218 -15.14 15.46 3.12
CA VAL A 218 -14.42 14.50 2.27
C VAL A 218 -15.14 13.15 2.23
N ASP A 219 -15.04 12.42 1.12
CA ASP A 219 -15.57 11.05 1.02
C ASP A 219 -14.57 10.06 1.63
N ARG A 220 -15.06 9.04 2.34
CA ARG A 220 -14.22 8.02 2.98
C ARG A 220 -13.30 7.26 2.01
N LYS A 221 -13.65 7.22 0.72
CA LYS A 221 -12.87 6.55 -0.33
C LYS A 221 -11.73 7.41 -0.84
N ARG A 222 -11.70 8.72 -0.54
CA ARG A 222 -10.64 9.60 -1.01
C ARG A 222 -9.29 9.26 -0.38
N LEU A 223 -8.19 9.56 -1.06
CA LEU A 223 -6.86 9.36 -0.52
C LEU A 223 -6.60 10.30 0.67
N ALA A 224 -5.87 9.80 1.66
CA ALA A 224 -5.44 10.56 2.82
C ALA A 224 -4.55 11.75 2.42
N THR A 225 -3.72 11.59 1.38
CA THR A 225 -2.90 12.68 0.81
C THR A 225 -3.76 13.80 0.23
N GLU A 226 -4.86 13.46 -0.46
CA GLU A 226 -5.79 14.45 -0.99
C GLU A 226 -6.55 15.18 0.12
N ALA A 227 -6.94 14.47 1.19
CA ALA A 227 -7.55 15.08 2.36
C ALA A 227 -6.58 16.07 3.05
N LEU A 228 -5.30 15.72 3.12
CA LEU A 228 -4.26 16.57 3.68
C LEU A 228 -4.04 17.84 2.87
N ASN A 229 -3.91 17.71 1.55
CA ASN A 229 -3.79 18.87 0.65
C ASN A 229 -5.00 19.80 0.79
N LEU A 230 -6.21 19.23 0.93
CA LEU A 230 -7.43 20.01 1.14
C LEU A 230 -7.41 20.75 2.49
N MET A 231 -6.90 20.12 3.56
CA MET A 231 -6.70 20.76 4.86
C MET A 231 -5.72 21.93 4.78
N GLU A 232 -4.60 21.75 4.08
CA GLU A 232 -3.58 22.79 3.89
C GLU A 232 -4.11 23.97 3.07
N GLU A 233 -4.76 23.70 1.93
CA GLU A 233 -5.35 24.72 1.05
C GLU A 233 -6.39 25.56 1.81
N ARG A 234 -7.23 24.91 2.60
CA ARG A 234 -8.30 25.56 3.38
C ARG A 234 -7.83 26.09 4.73
N LYS A 235 -6.59 25.80 5.14
CA LYS A 235 -6.01 26.15 6.45
C LYS A 235 -6.87 25.67 7.62
N ILE A 236 -7.35 24.43 7.53
CA ILE A 236 -8.15 23.75 8.56
C ILE A 236 -7.42 22.49 9.05
N THR A 237 -7.69 22.06 10.27
CA THR A 237 -7.02 20.89 10.88
C THR A 237 -7.89 19.64 10.91
N SER A 238 -9.15 19.73 10.49
CA SER A 238 -10.11 18.63 10.50
C SER A 238 -11.02 18.67 9.28
N LEU A 239 -11.42 17.49 8.82
CA LEU A 239 -12.41 17.31 7.75
C LEU A 239 -13.48 16.34 8.23
N VAL A 240 -14.74 16.73 8.05
CA VAL A 240 -15.87 15.83 8.31
C VAL A 240 -15.98 14.86 7.14
N VAL A 241 -16.10 13.57 7.45
CA VAL A 241 -16.26 12.52 6.45
C VAL A 241 -17.74 12.25 6.26
N THR A 242 -18.22 12.47 5.04
CA THR A 242 -19.64 12.28 4.68
C THR A 242 -19.75 11.57 3.34
N GLY A 243 -20.70 10.64 3.21
CA GLY A 243 -21.12 10.09 1.93
C GLY A 243 -22.11 10.99 1.17
N ARG A 244 -22.71 10.44 0.11
CA ARG A 244 -23.71 11.16 -0.73
C ARG A 244 -24.94 11.64 0.04
N SER A 245 -25.30 10.98 1.14
CA SER A 245 -26.44 11.32 1.99
C SER A 245 -26.19 12.51 2.92
N LYS A 246 -24.98 13.10 2.92
CA LYS A 246 -24.53 14.13 3.87
C LYS A 246 -24.59 13.72 5.35
N LYS A 247 -24.76 12.44 5.63
CA LYS A 247 -24.66 11.90 6.99
C LYS A 247 -23.20 11.83 7.43
N VAL A 248 -22.94 12.15 8.69
CA VAL A 248 -21.60 12.08 9.26
C VAL A 248 -21.19 10.62 9.46
N GLU A 249 -20.20 10.17 8.69
CA GLU A 249 -19.63 8.82 8.78
C GLU A 249 -18.37 8.78 9.65
N GLY A 250 -17.68 9.91 9.77
CA GLY A 250 -16.42 10.03 10.49
C GLY A 250 -15.89 11.46 10.54
N ILE A 251 -14.75 11.64 11.20
CA ILE A 251 -13.95 12.85 11.14
C ILE A 251 -12.48 12.47 11.06
N ILE A 252 -11.68 13.22 10.30
CA ILE A 252 -10.24 13.01 10.23
C ILE A 252 -9.53 14.30 10.64
N HIS A 253 -8.52 14.18 11.50
CA HIS A 253 -7.71 15.27 12.02
C HIS A 253 -6.30 15.22 11.41
N LEU A 254 -5.65 16.37 11.28
CA LEU A 254 -4.31 16.53 10.72
C LEU A 254 -3.27 15.59 11.37
N HIS A 255 -3.35 15.42 12.69
CA HIS A 255 -2.47 14.51 13.43
C HIS A 255 -2.66 13.03 13.10
N ASP A 256 -3.84 12.61 12.64
CA ASP A 256 -4.05 11.23 12.18
C ASP A 256 -3.23 10.95 10.91
N LEU A 257 -3.08 11.98 10.07
CA LEU A 257 -2.31 11.94 8.83
C LEU A 257 -0.80 12.05 9.07
N TRP A 258 -0.36 12.80 10.07
CA TRP A 258 1.08 12.91 10.40
C TRP A 258 1.65 11.63 11.00
N ARG A 259 0.85 10.86 11.74
CA ARG A 259 1.28 9.55 12.28
C ARG A 259 1.58 8.53 11.20
N THR A 260 1.09 8.74 9.98
CA THR A 260 1.31 7.82 8.86
C THR A 260 2.61 8.05 8.08
N GLU A 261 3.47 9.01 8.50
CA GLU A 261 4.74 9.32 7.84
C GLU A 261 4.57 9.42 6.30
N MET A 262 3.49 10.10 5.88
CA MET A 262 3.15 10.27 4.46
C MET A 262 4.06 11.28 3.74
N PHE A 263 5.02 11.83 4.46
CA PHE A 263 6.00 12.83 4.05
C PHE A 263 7.39 12.43 4.51
#